data_AF-A0A838RZ14-F1
#
_entry.id   AF-A0A838RZ14-F1
#
_cell.length_a   1.000
_cell.length_b   1.000
_cell.length_c   1.000
_cell.angle_alpha   90.00
_cell.angle_beta   90.00
_cell.angle_gamma   90.00
#
_symmetry.space_group_name_H-M   'P 1'
#
loop_
_entity.id
_entity.type
_entity.pdbx_description
1 polymer ?
#
loop_
_entity_poly.entity_id
_entity_poly.type
_entity_poly.pdbx_seq_one_letter_code
_entity_poly.pdbx_strand_id
1 'polypeptide(L)'
;AFVRSDHYAFVKRGVPALMLMGCPEGDLSIWVSRMKNWLKTDYHSPSDTVKPDWNWTGPQTLARVGMIIGLRVANANAMPAWRESSPFNRPRNQTKTQTGSALFE
;
A
#
# COMPACT_ATOMS: atom_id res chain seq x y z
N ALA A 1 7.24 -4.94 -2.44
CA ALA A 1 5.76 -4.99 -2.35
C ALA A 1 5.10 -3.69 -2.77
N PHE A 2 5.55 -2.52 -2.27
CA PHE A 2 4.96 -1.20 -2.52
C PHE A 2 4.44 -0.96 -3.95
N VAL A 3 5.28 -1.14 -4.98
CA VAL A 3 4.87 -0.87 -6.38
C VAL A 3 3.91 -1.89 -7.02
N ARG A 4 3.51 -2.94 -6.29
CA ARG A 4 2.67 -4.06 -6.79
C ARG A 4 1.29 -4.09 -6.12
N SER A 5 0.65 -2.94 -6.00
CA SER A 5 -0.70 -2.78 -5.45
C SER A 5 -1.33 -1.51 -6.04
N ASP A 6 -2.66 -1.35 -5.91
CA ASP A 6 -3.45 -0.33 -6.61
C ASP A 6 -2.99 1.10 -6.35
N HIS A 7 -2.51 1.37 -5.13
CA HIS A 7 -2.03 2.70 -4.74
C HIS A 7 -0.92 3.22 -5.67
N TYR A 8 -0.15 2.32 -6.30
CA TYR A 8 0.95 2.72 -7.18
C TYR A 8 0.49 3.49 -8.42
N ALA A 9 -0.74 3.29 -8.91
CA ALA A 9 -1.30 4.11 -9.98
C ALA A 9 -1.43 5.59 -9.59
N PHE A 10 -1.73 5.87 -8.32
CA PHE A 10 -1.80 7.23 -7.76
C PHE A 10 -0.41 7.81 -7.50
N VAL A 11 0.52 6.99 -7.00
CA VAL A 11 1.94 7.37 -6.89
C VAL A 11 2.50 7.77 -8.27
N LYS A 12 2.06 7.09 -9.33
CA LYS A 12 2.37 7.44 -10.73
C LYS A 12 1.92 8.84 -11.16
N ARG A 13 0.99 9.45 -10.44
CA ARG A 13 0.46 10.80 -10.69
C ARG A 13 0.84 11.80 -9.60
N GLY A 14 1.80 11.46 -8.73
CA GLY A 14 2.31 12.35 -7.68
C GLY A 14 1.45 12.40 -6.42
N VAL A 15 0.55 11.43 -6.23
CA VAL A 15 -0.25 11.33 -4.99
C VAL A 15 0.53 10.54 -3.95
N PRO A 16 0.73 11.07 -2.72
CA PRO A 16 1.36 10.32 -1.63
C PRO A 16 0.53 9.11 -1.20
N ALA A 17 1.21 8.00 -0.94
CA ALA A 17 0.57 6.75 -0.55
C ALA A 17 1.38 5.99 0.49
N LEU A 18 0.68 5.22 1.32
CA LEU A 18 1.24 4.27 2.26
C LEU A 18 0.74 2.87 1.89
N MET A 19 1.61 1.87 2.00
CA MET A 19 1.23 0.46 2.02
C MET A 19 1.50 -0.05 3.43
N LEU A 20 0.44 -0.36 4.17
CA LEU A 20 0.53 -0.77 5.55
C LEU A 20 0.15 -2.24 5.66
N MET A 21 0.94 -3.00 6.42
CA MET A 21 0.62 -4.37 6.82
C MET A 21 0.79 -4.48 8.32
N GLY A 22 -0.15 -5.14 8.99
CA GLY A 22 -0.12 -5.37 10.43
C GLY A 22 0.22 -6.82 10.73
N CYS A 23 0.94 -7.04 11.82
CA CYS A 23 1.11 -8.36 12.44
C CYS A 23 0.79 -8.24 13.93
N PRO A 24 0.49 -9.36 14.61
CA PRO A 24 0.43 -9.37 16.06
C PRO A 24 1.76 -8.92 16.67
N GLU A 25 1.70 -8.50 17.93
CA GLU A 25 2.90 -8.16 18.72
C GLU A 25 3.78 -9.40 18.97
N GLY A 26 5.04 -9.16 19.33
CA GLY A 26 6.03 -10.21 19.59
C GLY A 26 7.15 -10.26 18.55
N ASP A 27 7.81 -11.41 18.43
CA ASP A 27 8.91 -11.59 17.49
C ASP A 27 8.42 -11.53 16.04
N LEU A 28 8.87 -10.50 15.33
CA LEU A 28 8.54 -10.26 13.93
C LEU A 28 8.99 -11.42 13.02
N SER A 29 10.05 -12.14 13.38
CA SER A 29 10.59 -13.24 12.57
C SER A 29 9.56 -14.36 12.37
N ILE A 30 8.75 -14.64 13.40
CA ILE A 30 7.68 -15.64 13.38
C ILE A 30 6.61 -15.26 12.36
N TRP A 31 6.16 -14.00 12.40
CA TRP A 31 5.11 -13.51 11.50
C TRP A 31 5.59 -13.38 10.07
N VAL A 32 6.84 -12.98 9.86
CA VAL A 32 7.45 -12.94 8.52
C VAL A 32 7.56 -14.36 7.94
N SER A 33 7.96 -15.34 8.74
CA SER A 33 8.02 -16.75 8.32
C SER A 33 6.63 -17.28 7.94
N ARG A 34 5.62 -17.04 8.78
CA ARG A 34 4.23 -17.43 8.52
C ARG A 34 3.68 -16.80 7.23
N MET A 35 3.91 -15.50 7.03
CA MET A 35 3.51 -14.79 5.82
C MET A 35 4.20 -15.36 4.57
N LYS A 36 5.51 -15.65 4.66
CA LYS A 36 6.25 -16.27 3.54
C LYS A 36 5.73 -17.65 3.20
N ASN A 37 5.37 -18.46 4.21
CA ASN A 37 4.77 -19.75 3.98
C ASN A 37 3.42 -19.61 3.26
N TRP A 38 2.51 -18.79 3.79
CA TRP A 38 1.21 -18.53 3.16
C TRP A 38 1.33 -18.00 1.72
N LEU A 39 2.27 -17.07 1.45
CA LEU A 39 2.56 -16.58 0.10
C LEU A 39 2.99 -17.68 -0.87
N LYS A 40 3.62 -18.76 -0.37
CA LYS A 40 4.10 -19.89 -1.17
C LYS A 40 3.02 -20.95 -1.36
N THR A 41 2.20 -21.21 -0.35
CA THR A 41 1.31 -22.38 -0.30
C THR A 41 -0.15 -22.06 -0.56
N ASP A 42 -0.62 -20.88 -0.16
CA ASP A 42 -2.05 -20.59 -0.09
C ASP A 42 -2.47 -19.41 -0.97
N TYR A 43 -1.63 -18.38 -1.08
CA TYR A 43 -1.95 -17.17 -1.84
C TYR A 43 -2.36 -17.48 -3.29
N HIS A 44 -3.46 -16.87 -3.75
CA HIS A 44 -4.07 -17.12 -5.07
C HIS A 44 -4.51 -18.58 -5.31
N SER A 45 -4.89 -19.29 -4.25
CA SER A 45 -5.42 -20.64 -4.36
C SER A 45 -6.73 -20.81 -3.59
N PRO A 46 -7.50 -21.89 -3.83
CA PRO A 46 -8.70 -22.19 -3.05
C PRO A 46 -8.45 -22.39 -1.54
N SER A 47 -7.22 -22.67 -1.12
CA SER A 47 -6.91 -22.81 0.30
C SER A 47 -6.78 -21.46 1.02
N ASP A 48 -6.75 -20.34 0.28
CA ASP A 48 -6.74 -18.96 0.81
C ASP A 48 -8.07 -18.60 1.49
N THR A 49 -8.21 -19.12 2.70
CA THR A 49 -9.41 -19.07 3.52
C THR A 49 -9.00 -18.73 4.95
N VAL A 50 -9.93 -18.14 5.70
CA VAL A 50 -9.71 -17.86 7.11
C VAL A 50 -9.47 -19.17 7.86
N LYS A 51 -8.34 -19.27 8.57
CA LYS A 51 -7.99 -20.44 9.37
C LYS A 51 -8.28 -20.20 10.86
N PRO A 52 -8.58 -21.25 11.64
CA PRO A 52 -8.90 -21.12 13.07
C PRO A 52 -7.75 -20.53 13.91
N ASP A 53 -6.52 -20.67 13.45
CA ASP A 53 -5.30 -20.21 14.14
C ASP A 53 -4.86 -18.80 13.73
N TRP A 54 -5.67 -18.07 12.95
CA TRP A 54 -5.38 -16.69 12.58
C TRP A 54 -5.50 -15.76 13.78
N ASN A 55 -4.46 -14.97 14.01
CA ASN A 55 -4.45 -13.95 15.04
C ASN A 55 -4.83 -12.59 14.44
N TRP A 56 -5.91 -12.01 14.95
CA TRP A 56 -6.53 -10.79 14.42
C TRP A 56 -6.05 -9.48 15.07
N THR A 57 -5.20 -9.53 16.11
CA THR A 57 -4.80 -8.32 16.84
C THR A 57 -4.05 -7.33 15.94
N GLY A 58 -3.16 -7.82 15.08
CA GLY A 58 -2.47 -7.02 14.07
C GLY A 58 -3.42 -6.31 13.11
N PRO A 59 -4.29 -7.04 12.38
CA PRO A 59 -5.33 -6.46 11.53
C PRO A 59 -6.26 -5.47 12.25
N GLN A 60 -6.67 -5.75 13.50
CA GLN A 60 -7.49 -4.83 14.30
C GLN A 60 -6.77 -3.51 14.57
N THR A 61 -5.49 -3.57 14.93
CA THR A 61 -4.67 -2.36 15.10
C THR A 61 -4.52 -1.62 13.78
N LEU A 62 -4.29 -2.32 12.67
CA LEU A 62 -4.17 -1.71 11.36
C LEU A 62 -5.46 -0.99 10.94
N ALA A 63 -6.63 -1.57 11.20
CA ALA A 63 -7.92 -0.93 10.92
C ALA A 63 -8.09 0.38 11.71
N ARG A 64 -7.73 0.40 13.00
CA ARG A 64 -7.74 1.63 13.82
C ARG A 64 -6.78 2.68 13.29
N VAL A 65 -5.55 2.29 12.95
CA VAL A 65 -4.55 3.18 12.37
C VAL A 65 -5.04 3.76 11.03
N GLY A 66 -5.63 2.93 10.17
CA GLY A 66 -6.22 3.36 8.90
C GLY A 66 -7.32 4.41 9.09
N MET A 67 -8.23 4.21 10.04
CA MET A 67 -9.26 5.18 10.41
C MET A 67 -8.64 6.50 10.88
N ILE A 68 -7.65 6.45 11.77
CA ILE A 68 -6.97 7.66 12.28
C ILE A 68 -6.26 8.42 11.16
N ILE A 69 -5.55 7.72 10.26
CA ILE A 69 -4.90 8.34 9.10
C ILE A 69 -5.95 9.01 8.20
N GLY A 70 -7.03 8.30 7.88
CA GLY A 70 -8.11 8.83 7.06
C GLY A 70 -8.73 10.10 7.65
N LEU A 71 -9.07 10.08 8.95
CA LEU A 71 -9.62 11.25 9.65
C LEU A 71 -8.64 12.41 9.69
N ARG A 72 -7.35 12.16 9.93
CA ARG A 72 -6.33 13.22 9.95
C ARG A 72 -6.13 13.85 8.58
N VAL A 73 -6.09 13.04 7.52
CA VAL A 73 -5.94 13.55 6.14
C VAL A 73 -7.19 14.32 5.72
N ALA A 74 -8.38 13.83 6.03
CA ALA A 74 -9.64 14.48 5.66
C ALA A 74 -9.85 15.84 6.35
N ASN A 75 -9.31 16.00 7.57
CA ASN A 75 -9.43 17.24 8.36
C ASN A 75 -8.17 18.12 8.34
N ALA A 76 -7.17 17.80 7.51
CA ALA A 76 -5.95 18.60 7.43
C ALA A 76 -6.17 19.88 6.61
N ASN A 77 -5.56 21.00 7.05
CA ASN A 77 -5.59 22.26 6.31
C ASN A 77 -4.86 22.21 4.96
N ALA A 78 -3.96 21.24 4.79
CA ALA A 78 -3.16 21.05 3.59
C ALA A 78 -3.18 19.59 3.14
N MET A 79 -3.15 19.40 1.83
CA MET A 79 -3.03 18.07 1.23
C MET A 79 -1.70 17.41 1.63
N PRO A 80 -1.67 16.08 1.82
CA PRO A 80 -0.43 15.37 2.07
C PRO A 80 0.53 15.53 0.89
N ALA A 81 1.81 15.63 1.21
CA ALA A 81 2.92 15.69 0.25
C ALA A 81 3.92 14.56 0.52
N TRP A 82 4.67 14.19 -0.53
CA TRP A 82 5.84 13.36 -0.35
C TRP A 82 6.91 14.13 0.43
N ARG A 83 7.74 13.41 1.19
CA ARG A 83 8.99 13.98 1.69
C ARG A 83 9.87 14.37 0.50
N GLU A 84 10.64 15.44 0.62
CA GLU A 84 11.52 15.92 -0.45
C GLU A 84 12.49 14.84 -0.94
N SER A 85 13.02 14.04 -0.01
CA SER A 85 13.93 12.93 -0.27
C SER A 85 13.26 11.67 -0.85
N SER A 86 11.94 11.65 -0.99
CA SER A 86 11.24 10.49 -1.55
C SER A 86 11.53 10.35 -3.04
N PRO A 87 11.90 9.16 -3.54
CA PRO A 87 12.04 8.93 -4.98
C PRO A 87 10.71 9.05 -5.74
N PHE A 88 9.59 9.13 -5.03
CA PHE A 88 8.26 9.33 -5.59
C PHE A 88 7.79 10.79 -5.56
N ASN A 89 8.60 11.71 -5.01
CA ASN A 89 8.27 13.12 -4.95
C ASN A 89 8.32 13.74 -6.35
N ARG A 90 7.14 13.90 -6.95
CA ARG A 90 6.95 14.60 -8.24
C ARG A 90 5.69 15.45 -8.19
N PRO A 91 5.59 16.48 -9.03
CA PRO A 91 4.39 17.30 -9.11
C PRO A 91 3.15 16.46 -9.46
N ARG A 92 2.02 16.79 -8.82
CA ARG A 92 0.73 16.15 -9.09
C ARG A 92 0.27 16.50 -10.50
N ASN A 93 -0.35 15.54 -11.20
CA ASN A 93 -0.91 15.75 -12.54
C ASN A 93 0.09 16.23 -13.60
N GLN A 94 1.35 15.80 -13.53
CA GLN A 94 2.17 15.78 -14.74
C GLN A 94 1.52 14.82 -15.74
N THR A 95 0.69 15.37 -16.61
CA THR A 95 0.28 14.73 -17.85
C THR A 95 1.59 14.33 -18.55
N LYS A 96 1.67 13.10 -19.07
CA LYS A 96 2.62 12.86 -20.16
C LYS A 96 2.33 13.97 -21.16
N THR A 97 3.29 14.86 -21.44
CA THR A 97 3.25 15.64 -22.67
C THR A 97 3.05 14.60 -23.76
N GLN A 98 1.85 14.55 -24.34
CA GLN A 98 1.66 13.80 -25.58
C GLN A 98 2.52 14.57 -26.57
N THR A 99 3.74 14.11 -26.79
CA THR A 99 4.45 14.39 -28.03
C THR A 99 3.54 13.87 -29.13
N GLY A 100 2.94 14.82 -29.85
CA GLY A 100 1.91 14.55 -30.85
C GLY A 100 2.40 13.63 -31.97
N SER A 101 1.45 12.87 -32.50
CA SER A 101 1.27 12.57 -33.92
C SER A 101 2.54 12.51 -34.79
N ALA A 102 3.03 11.30 -35.03
CA ALA A 102 3.37 10.83 -36.38
C ALA A 102 3.59 9.32 -36.33
N LEU A 103 3.34 8.66 -37.47
CA LEU A 103 3.59 7.25 -37.76
C LEU A 103 2.45 6.29 -37.38
N PHE A 104 1.39 6.34 -38.18
CA PHE A 104 0.94 5.20 -38.97
C PHE A 104 0.32 5.74 -40.27
N GLU A 105 1.12 5.76 -41.33
CA GLU A 105 0.63 5.36 -42.67
C GLU A 105 0.57 3.83 -42.70
#